data_AF-A0A4U1J4C7-F1
#
_entry.id   AF-A0A4U1J4C7-F1
#
_cell.length_a   1.000
_cell.length_b   1.000
_cell.length_c   1.000
_cell.angle_alpha   90.00
_cell.angle_beta   90.00
_cell.angle_gamma   90.00
#
_symmetry.space_group_name_H-M   'P 1'
#
loop_
_entity.id
_entity.type
_entity.pdbx_description
1 polymer ?
#
loop_
_entity_poly.entity_id
_entity_poly.type
_entity_poly.pdbx_seq_one_letter_code
_entity_poly.pdbx_strand_id
1 'polypeptide(L)'
;MHVAFPEPSRRGGAWGSVLGAAAITLVLSGCGGSAEPANDASQAKPAPKVDIAPSPEPPKEEPIAFPTACANEGSELCVPPNAFVRRLCAAGMPEMALALFAKGTPWVRGYLARATEAWDASGGPSSSNKLAFEEEVLILEKRTPNTGGMVVSGASGSYDVLRWNGSCASLQAEEIRMRVPPEPLHAEIPWRKLDDDVQEALLKDEKIATRAAEQKKECKGVSSGQTNAKCEKAQKALGKAIVAFVRRGGALPPPPALP
;
A
#
# COMPACT_ATOMS: atom_id res chain seq x y z
N MET A 1 -22.97 8.53 -52.82
CA MET A 1 -21.50 8.40 -52.84
C MET A 1 -21.11 7.47 -51.71
N HIS A 2 -20.90 6.19 -52.04
CA HIS A 2 -20.44 5.15 -51.13
C HIS A 2 -18.92 5.06 -51.25
N VAL A 3 -18.22 5.08 -50.12
CA VAL A 3 -16.79 4.75 -50.08
C VAL A 3 -16.62 3.68 -49.01
N ALA A 4 -16.37 2.47 -49.47
CA ALA A 4 -16.10 1.29 -48.67
C ALA A 4 -14.63 1.32 -48.19
N PHE A 5 -14.40 1.02 -46.91
CA PHE A 5 -13.07 0.80 -46.35
C PHE A 5 -12.76 -0.70 -46.32
N PRO A 6 -11.57 -1.14 -46.77
CA PRO A 6 -11.17 -2.54 -46.69
C PRO A 6 -10.61 -2.92 -45.31
N GLU A 7 -11.01 -4.11 -44.88
CA GLU A 7 -10.62 -4.85 -43.68
C GLU A 7 -9.20 -5.44 -43.80
N PRO A 8 -8.29 -5.31 -42.81
CA PRO A 8 -7.04 -6.07 -42.80
C PRO A 8 -7.18 -7.41 -42.07
N SER A 9 -7.23 -8.46 -42.88
CA SER A 9 -6.68 -9.83 -42.75
C SER A 9 -6.11 -10.28 -41.38
N ARG A 10 -6.78 -11.30 -40.82
CA ARG A 10 -6.23 -12.23 -39.82
C ARG A 10 -5.03 -13.01 -40.41
N ARG A 11 -3.86 -12.93 -39.76
CA ARG A 11 -2.79 -13.94 -39.92
C ARG A 11 -2.65 -14.74 -38.63
N GLY A 12 -3.00 -16.03 -38.72
CA GLY A 12 -2.64 -17.02 -37.74
C GLY A 12 -1.15 -17.38 -37.87
N GLY A 13 -0.44 -17.40 -36.74
CA GLY A 13 0.92 -17.89 -36.63
C GLY A 13 0.97 -18.93 -35.52
N ALA A 14 1.09 -20.20 -35.91
CA ALA A 14 1.29 -21.34 -35.04
C ALA A 14 2.77 -21.67 -34.98
N TRP A 15 3.47 -21.33 -33.90
CA TRP A 15 4.79 -21.86 -33.52
C TRP A 15 4.58 -22.42 -32.10
N GLY A 16 4.89 -23.66 -31.73
CA GLY A 16 5.95 -24.55 -32.17
C GLY A 16 6.65 -25.02 -30.89
N SER A 17 6.10 -26.05 -30.25
CA SER A 17 6.69 -26.69 -29.06
C SER A 17 8.01 -27.36 -29.41
N VAL A 18 9.08 -27.06 -28.68
CA VAL A 18 10.31 -27.86 -28.68
C VAL A 18 10.67 -28.20 -27.24
N LEU A 19 10.61 -29.50 -26.93
CA LEU A 19 11.16 -30.11 -25.73
C LEU A 19 12.69 -30.01 -25.78
N GLY A 20 13.31 -29.61 -24.67
CA GLY A 20 14.75 -29.72 -24.45
C GLY A 20 15.02 -30.22 -23.04
N ALA A 21 15.28 -31.52 -22.91
CA ALA A 21 15.82 -32.14 -21.71
C ALA A 21 17.36 -32.07 -21.78
N ALA A 22 18.00 -31.62 -20.70
CA ALA A 22 19.42 -31.85 -20.46
C ALA A 22 19.66 -31.99 -18.95
N ALA A 23 20.01 -33.20 -18.55
CA ALA A 23 20.54 -33.53 -17.24
C ALA A 23 22.07 -33.44 -17.29
N ILE A 24 22.70 -32.79 -16.29
CA ILE A 24 24.12 -32.95 -15.98
C ILE A 24 24.26 -33.08 -14.46
N THR A 25 25.03 -34.08 -14.07
CA THR A 25 25.20 -34.67 -12.74
C THR A 25 26.64 -34.46 -12.25
N LEU A 26 26.83 -34.42 -10.92
CA LEU A 26 28.07 -34.62 -10.12
C LEU A 26 29.12 -33.48 -10.18
N VAL A 27 29.79 -33.08 -9.09
CA VAL A 27 30.68 -33.87 -8.20
C VAL A 27 30.80 -33.25 -6.78
N LEU A 28 31.02 -34.11 -5.78
CA LEU A 28 31.30 -33.87 -4.35
C LEU A 28 32.71 -33.31 -4.04
N SER A 29 32.85 -32.64 -2.89
CA SER A 29 33.96 -32.65 -1.89
C SER A 29 33.97 -31.29 -1.17
N GLY A 30 34.23 -31.09 0.13
CA GLY A 30 34.83 -31.88 1.21
C GLY A 30 35.59 -30.88 2.13
N CYS A 31 35.85 -31.28 3.40
CA CYS A 31 36.56 -30.54 4.47
C CYS A 31 35.75 -29.44 5.20
N GLY A 32 35.64 -29.41 6.53
CA GLY A 32 36.41 -30.04 7.59
C GLY A 32 36.82 -28.96 8.61
N GLY A 33 36.45 -29.11 9.88
CA GLY A 33 36.90 -28.22 10.95
C GLY A 33 35.99 -28.19 12.18
N SER A 34 36.18 -29.17 13.08
CA SER A 34 35.78 -29.04 14.49
C SER A 34 36.88 -28.32 15.27
N ALA A 35 36.49 -27.41 16.16
CA ALA A 35 37.30 -27.01 17.30
C ALA A 35 36.38 -26.73 18.51
N GLU A 36 36.83 -27.24 19.64
CA GLU A 36 36.22 -27.45 20.95
C GLU A 36 35.84 -26.17 21.71
N PRO A 37 34.89 -26.22 22.67
CA PRO A 37 34.61 -25.13 23.60
C PRO A 37 35.70 -25.03 24.67
N ALA A 38 36.27 -23.84 24.83
CA ALA A 38 37.07 -23.52 26.02
C ALA A 38 36.15 -23.31 27.21
N ASN A 39 36.18 -24.28 28.13
CA ASN A 39 35.78 -24.14 29.52
C ASN A 39 36.75 -23.15 30.19
N ASP A 40 36.25 -21.97 30.55
CA ASP A 40 36.95 -21.09 31.49
C ASP A 40 36.05 -20.89 32.71
N ALA A 41 36.41 -21.60 33.77
CA ALA A 41 35.83 -21.47 35.08
C ALA A 41 36.33 -20.16 35.71
N SER A 42 35.58 -19.07 35.51
CA SER A 42 35.83 -17.81 36.19
C SER A 42 34.84 -17.61 37.34
N GLN A 43 35.41 -17.68 38.53
CA GLN A 43 34.90 -17.39 39.88
C GLN A 43 33.60 -16.56 39.95
N ALA A 44 32.60 -17.16 40.62
CA ALA A 44 31.42 -16.46 41.10
C ALA A 44 31.81 -15.44 42.19
N LYS A 45 31.86 -14.16 41.80
CA LYS A 45 31.81 -13.01 42.72
C LYS A 45 30.34 -12.74 43.04
N PRO A 46 29.93 -12.45 44.30
CA PRO A 46 28.53 -12.18 44.60
C PRO A 46 28.08 -10.92 43.85
N ALA A 47 26.95 -11.02 43.16
CA ALA A 47 26.33 -9.87 42.51
C ALA A 47 25.92 -8.83 43.59
N PRO A 48 26.22 -7.53 43.40
CA PRO A 48 25.62 -6.50 44.23
C PRO A 48 24.11 -6.52 44.01
N LYS A 49 23.33 -6.42 45.10
CA LYS A 49 21.89 -6.18 45.04
C LYS A 49 21.69 -4.86 44.30
N VAL A 50 21.25 -4.93 43.06
CA VAL A 50 20.72 -3.78 42.34
C VAL A 50 19.28 -3.65 42.81
N ASP A 51 19.03 -2.62 43.62
CA ASP A 51 17.66 -2.18 43.90
C ASP A 51 16.99 -1.88 42.56
N ILE A 52 15.99 -2.70 42.22
CA ILE A 52 15.15 -2.51 41.05
C ILE A 52 14.34 -1.25 41.33
N ALA A 53 14.81 -0.13 40.80
CA ALA A 53 13.99 1.07 40.67
C ALA A 53 12.70 0.67 39.91
N PRO A 54 11.52 1.11 40.37
CA PRO A 54 10.27 0.77 39.71
C PRO A 54 10.35 1.15 38.24
N SER A 55 10.04 0.16 37.39
CA SER A 55 9.91 0.34 35.94
C SER A 55 9.03 1.56 35.68
N PRO A 56 9.46 2.52 34.86
CA PRO A 56 8.61 3.66 34.50
C PRO A 56 7.30 3.09 33.93
N GLU A 57 6.19 3.59 34.44
CA GLU A 57 4.86 3.33 33.87
C GLU A 57 4.92 3.59 32.36
N PRO A 58 4.37 2.69 31.52
CA PRO A 58 4.29 2.96 30.10
C PRO A 58 3.56 4.30 29.92
N PRO A 59 4.12 5.23 29.14
CA PRO A 59 3.49 6.53 28.93
C PRO A 59 2.05 6.29 28.47
N LYS A 60 1.09 6.90 29.17
CA LYS A 60 -0.31 6.91 28.75
C LYS A 60 -0.34 7.37 27.30
N GLU A 61 -0.65 6.45 26.39
CA GLU A 61 -0.85 6.80 24.99
C GLU A 61 -2.02 7.79 24.94
N GLU A 62 -1.70 9.04 24.60
CA GLU A 62 -2.73 10.03 24.35
C GLU A 62 -3.62 9.53 23.20
N PRO A 63 -4.95 9.70 23.29
CA PRO A 63 -5.86 9.28 22.24
C PRO A 63 -5.48 10.04 20.96
N ILE A 64 -4.95 9.31 19.97
CA ILE A 64 -4.63 9.87 18.67
C ILE A 64 -5.94 10.33 18.04
N ALA A 65 -6.06 11.62 17.76
CA ALA A 65 -7.19 12.17 17.02
C ALA A 65 -7.01 11.98 15.51
N PHE A 66 -8.12 11.93 14.76
CA PHE A 66 -8.05 11.97 13.31
C PHE A 66 -7.44 13.32 12.88
N PRO A 67 -6.37 13.32 12.07
CA PRO A 67 -5.69 14.55 11.70
C PRO A 67 -6.58 15.37 10.76
N THR A 68 -6.69 16.67 11.01
CA THR A 68 -7.45 17.61 10.18
C THR A 68 -6.59 18.77 9.66
N ALA A 69 -5.35 18.86 10.12
CA ALA A 69 -4.39 19.90 9.78
C ALA A 69 -3.02 19.31 9.44
N CYS A 70 -2.25 20.05 8.65
CA CYS A 70 -0.90 19.68 8.26
C CYS A 70 0.01 19.65 9.49
N ALA A 71 0.82 18.59 9.65
CA ALA A 71 1.82 18.55 10.72
C ALA A 71 2.97 19.54 10.50
N ASN A 72 3.21 19.91 9.24
CA ASN A 72 4.32 20.74 8.80
C ASN A 72 3.80 22.05 8.19
N GLU A 73 3.22 22.92 9.01
CA GLU A 73 2.77 24.25 8.55
C GLU A 73 3.95 25.02 7.92
N GLY A 74 3.74 25.56 6.71
CA GLY A 74 4.77 26.29 5.96
C GLY A 74 5.71 25.45 5.09
N SER A 75 5.59 24.11 5.10
CA SER A 75 6.28 23.26 4.12
C SER A 75 5.51 23.15 2.81
N GLU A 76 6.19 22.78 1.71
CA GLU A 76 5.58 22.56 0.40
C GLU A 76 4.53 21.42 0.42
N LEU A 77 4.64 20.50 1.38
CA LEU A 77 3.80 19.30 1.45
C LEU A 77 2.97 19.27 2.73
N CYS A 78 1.66 19.47 2.58
CA CYS A 78 0.73 19.19 3.66
C CYS A 78 0.56 17.67 3.84
N VAL A 79 1.10 17.16 4.95
CA VAL A 79 1.04 15.74 5.31
C VAL A 79 0.53 15.53 6.73
N PRO A 80 -0.05 14.35 7.05
CA PRO A 80 -0.50 14.03 8.42
C PRO A 80 0.65 13.92 9.42
N PRO A 81 0.37 14.00 10.74
CA PRO A 81 1.38 13.79 11.78
C PRO A 81 2.07 12.43 11.68
N ASN A 82 3.39 12.43 11.85
CA ASN A 82 4.23 11.25 11.65
C ASN A 82 3.87 10.08 12.59
N ALA A 83 3.48 10.37 13.84
CA ALA A 83 3.00 9.37 14.79
C ALA A 83 1.72 8.65 14.30
N PHE A 84 0.79 9.41 13.72
CA PHE A 84 -0.42 8.86 13.11
C PHE A 84 -0.08 8.02 11.88
N VAL A 85 0.83 8.50 11.02
CA VAL A 85 1.28 7.78 9.82
C VAL A 85 1.87 6.42 10.16
N ARG A 86 2.75 6.32 11.16
CA ARG A 86 3.38 5.05 11.55
C ARG A 86 2.36 4.00 11.94
N ARG A 87 1.37 4.39 12.75
CA ARG A 87 0.32 3.47 13.18
C ARG A 87 -0.66 3.14 12.06
N LEU A 88 -0.99 4.12 11.21
CA LEU A 88 -1.80 3.90 10.00
C LEU A 88 -1.18 2.83 9.10
N CYS A 89 0.11 2.96 8.80
CA CYS A 89 0.82 2.03 7.93
C CYS A 89 1.02 0.66 8.57
N ALA A 90 1.14 0.57 9.90
CA ALA A 90 1.20 -0.69 10.62
C ALA A 90 -0.14 -1.45 10.61
N ALA A 91 -1.27 -0.73 10.71
CA ALA A 91 -2.60 -1.32 10.80
C ALA A 91 -3.22 -1.67 9.43
N GLY A 92 -2.89 -0.92 8.38
CA GLY A 92 -3.40 -1.17 7.03
C GLY A 92 -4.92 -1.00 6.91
N MET A 93 -5.45 0.13 7.39
CA MET A 93 -6.90 0.38 7.52
C MET A 93 -7.50 1.02 6.26
N PRO A 94 -8.32 0.32 5.47
CA PRO A 94 -8.89 0.85 4.24
C PRO A 94 -9.85 2.03 4.49
N GLU A 95 -10.59 2.00 5.60
CA GLU A 95 -11.53 3.07 5.98
C GLU A 95 -10.82 4.38 6.26
N MET A 96 -9.66 4.28 6.90
CA MET A 96 -8.83 5.44 7.19
C MET A 96 -8.32 6.08 5.90
N ALA A 97 -7.98 5.26 4.90
CA ALA A 97 -7.67 5.78 3.57
C ALA A 97 -8.88 6.49 2.96
N LEU A 98 -10.08 5.91 2.97
CA LEU A 98 -11.26 6.60 2.42
C LEU A 98 -11.51 7.97 3.08
N ALA A 99 -11.33 8.06 4.41
CA ALA A 99 -11.46 9.31 5.16
C ALA A 99 -10.37 10.33 4.79
N LEU A 100 -9.11 9.91 4.69
CA LEU A 100 -8.01 10.79 4.28
C LEU A 100 -8.12 11.21 2.81
N PHE A 101 -8.65 10.37 1.93
CA PHE A 101 -8.87 10.72 0.53
C PHE A 101 -10.16 11.53 0.29
N ALA A 102 -10.93 11.83 1.34
CA ALA A 102 -12.18 12.58 1.21
C ALA A 102 -11.98 13.98 0.62
N LYS A 103 -13.02 14.49 -0.03
CA LYS A 103 -13.01 15.87 -0.54
C LYS A 103 -12.87 16.86 0.62
N GLY A 104 -11.99 17.86 0.47
CA GLY A 104 -11.79 18.92 1.46
C GLY A 104 -10.70 18.63 2.48
N THR A 105 -10.11 17.43 2.48
CA THR A 105 -8.90 17.17 3.26
C THR A 105 -7.71 17.94 2.70
N PRO A 106 -6.77 18.42 3.55
CA PRO A 106 -5.68 19.27 3.10
C PRO A 106 -4.49 18.50 2.48
N TRP A 107 -4.54 17.16 2.49
CA TRP A 107 -3.41 16.31 2.13
C TRP A 107 -3.02 16.39 0.67
N VAL A 108 -1.71 16.35 0.42
CA VAL A 108 -1.16 16.34 -0.94
C VAL A 108 -1.34 14.98 -1.61
N ARG A 109 -1.81 15.01 -2.86
CA ARG A 109 -1.97 13.84 -3.72
C ARG A 109 -0.78 13.72 -4.67
N GLY A 110 -0.24 12.53 -4.79
CA GLY A 110 0.74 12.14 -5.79
C GLY A 110 0.14 11.19 -6.81
N TYR A 111 0.77 11.09 -7.97
CA TYR A 111 0.39 10.16 -9.02
C TYR A 111 1.62 9.43 -9.52
N LEU A 112 1.48 8.13 -9.76
CA LEU A 112 2.64 7.34 -10.17
C LEU A 112 3.06 7.66 -11.60
N ALA A 113 4.35 7.93 -11.77
CA ALA A 113 4.99 8.24 -13.04
C ALA A 113 5.41 6.98 -13.82
N ARG A 114 5.44 5.82 -13.15
CA ARG A 114 5.68 4.49 -13.74
C ARG A 114 5.06 3.41 -12.85
N ALA A 115 4.91 2.20 -13.38
CA ALA A 115 4.49 1.07 -12.56
C ALA A 115 5.66 0.58 -11.69
N THR A 116 5.46 0.49 -10.37
CA THR A 116 6.53 0.25 -9.39
C THR A 116 6.12 -0.88 -8.43
N GLU A 117 7.08 -1.70 -8.01
CA GLU A 117 6.83 -2.74 -7.00
C GLU A 117 6.50 -2.11 -5.65
N ALA A 118 5.46 -2.64 -4.99
CA ALA A 118 5.08 -2.16 -3.67
C ALA A 118 6.07 -2.68 -2.63
N TRP A 119 6.83 -1.76 -2.05
CA TRP A 119 7.65 -2.01 -0.88
C TRP A 119 7.33 -0.93 0.16
N ASP A 120 7.34 -1.27 1.44
CA ASP A 120 7.10 -0.31 2.54
C ASP A 120 8.35 -0.28 3.42
N ALA A 121 9.04 0.86 3.43
CA ALA A 121 10.22 1.07 4.24
C ALA A 121 9.91 1.29 5.73
N SER A 122 8.62 1.35 6.11
CA SER A 122 8.14 1.57 7.47
C SER A 122 7.81 0.28 8.22
N GLY A 123 7.90 -0.88 7.54
CA GLY A 123 7.70 -2.20 8.15
C GLY A 123 6.24 -2.64 8.32
N GLY A 124 5.29 -1.97 7.67
CA GLY A 124 3.90 -2.39 7.61
C GLY A 124 3.66 -3.52 6.58
N PRO A 125 2.45 -4.10 6.54
CA PRO A 125 2.08 -5.06 5.51
C PRO A 125 2.18 -4.40 4.13
N SER A 126 3.21 -4.77 3.37
CA SER A 126 3.30 -4.38 1.96
C SER A 126 2.18 -5.07 1.18
N SER A 127 1.45 -4.31 0.36
CA SER A 127 0.53 -4.94 -0.57
C SER A 127 1.34 -5.76 -1.57
N SER A 128 0.97 -7.02 -1.82
CA SER A 128 1.61 -7.85 -2.86
C SER A 128 1.39 -7.33 -4.29
N ASN A 129 0.57 -6.29 -4.46
CA ASN A 129 0.17 -5.76 -5.75
C ASN A 129 1.04 -4.58 -6.15
N LYS A 130 1.68 -4.69 -7.32
CA LYS A 130 2.37 -3.60 -8.01
C LYS A 130 1.51 -2.33 -8.02
N LEU A 131 2.14 -1.18 -7.82
CA LEU A 131 1.50 0.12 -8.01
C LEU A 131 1.42 0.43 -9.51
N ALA A 132 0.24 0.84 -9.98
CA ALA A 132 0.01 1.07 -11.40
C ALA A 132 0.47 2.46 -11.85
N PHE A 133 0.84 2.61 -13.12
CA PHE A 133 1.06 3.94 -13.72
C PHE A 133 -0.21 4.80 -13.57
N GLU A 134 -0.06 6.07 -13.22
CA GLU A 134 -1.14 7.02 -12.94
C GLU A 134 -2.04 6.69 -11.74
N GLU A 135 -1.69 5.69 -10.93
CA GLU A 135 -2.39 5.45 -9.66
C GLU A 135 -2.19 6.65 -8.72
N GLU A 136 -3.31 7.13 -8.19
CA GLU A 136 -3.35 8.19 -7.20
C GLU A 136 -3.02 7.63 -5.82
N VAL A 137 -2.15 8.35 -5.12
CA VAL A 137 -1.73 8.08 -3.75
C VAL A 137 -1.76 9.37 -2.94
N LEU A 138 -1.85 9.26 -1.60
CA LEU A 138 -1.63 10.39 -0.70
C LEU A 138 -0.20 10.37 -0.21
N ILE A 139 0.47 11.52 -0.23
CA ILE A 139 1.82 11.66 0.31
C ILE A 139 1.73 11.76 1.82
N LEU A 140 2.42 10.86 2.52
CA LEU A 140 2.45 10.78 3.98
C LEU A 140 3.72 11.41 4.56
N GLU A 141 4.84 11.27 3.86
CA GLU A 141 6.12 11.82 4.28
C GLU A 141 7.04 11.99 3.07
N LYS A 142 7.90 13.02 3.10
CA LYS A 142 9.07 13.13 2.22
C LYS A 142 10.31 12.77 3.03
N ARG A 143 10.93 11.65 2.71
CA ARG A 143 12.18 11.21 3.31
C ARG A 143 13.35 11.89 2.60
N THR A 144 14.11 12.65 3.37
CA THR A 144 15.42 13.12 2.92
C THR A 144 16.46 12.04 3.21
N PRO A 145 17.36 11.74 2.27
CA PRO A 145 18.44 10.80 2.55
C PRO A 145 19.31 11.37 3.67
N ASN A 146 19.53 10.62 4.75
CA ASN A 146 20.48 11.02 5.79
C ASN A 146 21.89 10.70 5.29
N THR A 147 22.50 11.61 4.53
CA THR A 147 23.79 11.36 3.90
C THR A 147 24.99 11.67 4.80
N GLY A 148 24.80 11.99 6.07
CA GLY A 148 25.91 12.27 7.00
C GLY A 148 26.88 13.36 6.50
N GLY A 149 26.41 14.28 5.65
CA GLY A 149 27.23 15.33 5.03
C GLY A 149 27.82 14.98 3.65
N MET A 150 27.63 13.76 3.15
CA MET A 150 28.03 13.38 1.80
C MET A 150 26.95 13.77 0.78
N VAL A 151 27.22 14.74 -0.09
CA VAL A 151 26.29 15.05 -1.19
C VAL A 151 26.43 13.98 -2.25
N VAL A 152 25.54 12.99 -2.25
CA VAL A 152 25.40 12.06 -3.38
C VAL A 152 24.59 12.78 -4.45
N SER A 153 25.26 13.29 -5.47
CA SER A 153 24.61 13.89 -6.65
C SER A 153 23.61 12.89 -7.24
N GLY A 154 22.33 13.24 -7.24
CA GLY A 154 21.25 12.37 -7.73
C GLY A 154 20.50 11.56 -6.66
N ALA A 155 20.83 11.70 -5.37
CA ALA A 155 19.98 11.19 -4.29
C ALA A 155 18.75 12.09 -4.15
N SER A 156 17.79 11.92 -5.07
CA SER A 156 16.45 12.42 -4.85
C SER A 156 15.86 11.69 -3.63
N GLY A 157 15.10 12.41 -2.82
CA GLY A 157 14.46 11.80 -1.64
C GLY A 157 13.51 10.68 -2.03
N SER A 158 12.95 10.02 -1.03
CA SER A 158 11.81 9.11 -1.22
C SER A 158 10.55 9.69 -0.58
N TYR A 159 9.41 9.15 -0.96
CA TYR A 159 8.12 9.45 -0.37
C TYR A 159 7.54 8.19 0.25
N ASP A 160 6.95 8.33 1.43
CA ASP A 160 5.97 7.34 1.87
C ASP A 160 4.59 7.79 1.44
N VAL A 161 3.80 6.84 0.97
CA VAL A 161 2.48 7.11 0.41
C VAL A 161 1.44 6.14 0.92
N LEU A 162 0.20 6.63 1.03
CA LEU A 162 -0.98 5.85 1.31
C LEU A 162 -1.75 5.58 0.02
N ARG A 163 -2.14 4.32 -0.19
CA ARG A 163 -2.99 3.89 -1.30
C ARG A 163 -4.47 3.88 -0.88
N TRP A 164 -5.37 3.96 -1.86
CA TRP A 164 -6.82 3.89 -1.65
C TRP A 164 -7.33 2.64 -0.93
N ASN A 165 -6.54 1.57 -0.89
CA ASN A 165 -6.87 0.32 -0.23
C ASN A 165 -6.42 0.24 1.23
N GLY A 166 -5.82 1.30 1.78
CA GLY A 166 -5.30 1.35 3.15
C GLY A 166 -3.84 0.91 3.31
N SER A 167 -3.19 0.40 2.26
CA SER A 167 -1.78 0.00 2.33
C SER A 167 -0.84 1.18 2.10
N CYS A 168 0.32 1.14 2.75
CA CYS A 168 1.41 2.08 2.54
C CYS A 168 2.48 1.52 1.60
N ALA A 169 3.20 2.42 0.94
CA ALA A 169 4.36 2.10 0.12
C ALA A 169 5.38 3.24 0.17
N SER A 170 6.64 2.92 -0.09
CA SER A 170 7.73 3.88 -0.26
C SER A 170 8.10 3.95 -1.74
N LEU A 171 8.33 5.16 -2.23
CA LEU A 171 8.58 5.46 -3.64
C LEU A 171 9.74 6.43 -3.77
N GLN A 172 10.56 6.27 -4.81
CA GLN A 172 11.58 7.28 -5.15
C GLN A 172 10.90 8.56 -5.65
N ALA A 173 11.56 9.71 -5.54
CA ALA A 173 10.97 10.97 -5.98
C ALA A 173 10.56 10.96 -7.46
N GLU A 174 11.31 10.28 -8.33
CA GLU A 174 11.01 10.16 -9.77
C GLU A 174 9.83 9.24 -10.07
N GLU A 175 9.33 8.51 -9.07
CA GLU A 175 8.18 7.62 -9.20
C GLU A 175 6.86 8.36 -8.98
N ILE A 176 6.92 9.59 -8.46
CA ILE A 176 5.76 10.43 -8.19
C ILE A 176 5.82 11.69 -9.04
N ARG A 177 4.66 12.06 -9.60
CA ARG A 177 4.40 13.39 -10.14
C ARG A 177 3.22 14.01 -9.42
N MET A 178 3.25 15.34 -9.26
CA MET A 178 2.15 16.08 -8.64
C MET A 178 1.06 16.50 -9.64
N ARG A 179 1.34 16.40 -10.94
CA ARG A 179 0.38 16.74 -11.99
C ARG A 179 -0.70 15.66 -12.07
N VAL A 180 -1.95 16.10 -11.89
CA VAL A 180 -3.14 15.24 -12.01
C VAL A 180 -3.25 14.69 -13.45
N PRO A 181 -3.32 13.36 -13.64
CA PRO A 181 -3.62 12.75 -14.92
C PRO A 181 -5.09 12.92 -15.30
N PRO A 182 -5.46 12.81 -16.59
CA PRO A 182 -6.85 12.94 -17.03
C PRO A 182 -7.80 11.93 -16.35
N GLU A 183 -7.34 10.68 -16.15
CA GLU A 183 -8.10 9.64 -15.45
C GLU A 183 -7.19 8.93 -14.44
N PRO A 184 -7.02 9.47 -13.22
CA PRO A 184 -6.18 8.84 -12.21
C PRO A 184 -6.73 7.48 -11.81
N LEU A 185 -5.86 6.47 -11.83
CA LEU A 185 -6.18 5.14 -11.31
C LEU A 185 -6.18 5.15 -9.78
N HIS A 186 -6.61 4.06 -9.18
CA HIS A 186 -6.61 3.86 -7.74
C HIS A 186 -6.35 2.39 -7.42
N ALA A 187 -5.80 2.13 -6.24
CA ALA A 187 -5.71 0.78 -5.70
C ALA A 187 -7.11 0.14 -5.58
N GLU A 188 -7.16 -1.19 -5.62
CA GLU A 188 -8.39 -1.93 -5.40
C GLU A 188 -8.88 -1.73 -3.97
N ILE A 189 -10.08 -1.19 -3.80
CA ILE A 189 -10.71 -1.04 -2.48
C ILE A 189 -11.21 -2.42 -2.03
N PRO A 190 -10.71 -2.95 -0.89
CA PRO A 190 -11.08 -4.27 -0.42
C PRO A 190 -12.47 -4.21 0.23
N TRP A 191 -13.53 -4.15 -0.58
CA TRP A 191 -14.93 -3.95 -0.14
C TRP A 191 -15.33 -4.80 1.06
N ARG A 192 -14.93 -6.08 1.10
CA ARG A 192 -15.27 -7.01 2.19
C ARG A 192 -14.52 -6.78 3.51
N LYS A 193 -13.46 -5.96 3.48
CA LYS A 193 -12.68 -5.55 4.65
C LYS A 193 -13.08 -4.16 5.16
N LEU A 194 -14.02 -3.51 4.48
CA LEU A 194 -14.64 -2.30 4.99
C LEU A 194 -15.53 -2.66 6.17
N ASP A 195 -15.58 -1.80 7.17
CA ASP A 195 -16.45 -1.93 8.32
C ASP A 195 -17.91 -1.87 7.89
N ASP A 196 -18.78 -2.58 8.61
CA ASP A 196 -20.19 -2.71 8.26
C ASP A 196 -20.88 -1.33 8.18
N ASP A 197 -20.60 -0.43 9.12
CA ASP A 197 -21.15 0.94 9.14
C ASP A 197 -20.77 1.75 7.89
N VAL A 198 -19.55 1.57 7.38
CA VAL A 198 -19.10 2.25 6.17
C VAL A 198 -19.70 1.60 4.93
N GLN A 199 -19.76 0.27 4.86
CA GLN A 199 -20.47 -0.42 3.79
C GLN A 199 -21.94 0.04 3.73
N GLU A 200 -22.64 0.07 4.87
CA GLU A 200 -24.02 0.54 4.95
C GLU A 200 -24.18 2.00 4.52
N ALA A 201 -23.26 2.88 4.93
CA ALA A 201 -23.26 4.28 4.49
C ALA A 201 -23.05 4.40 2.98
N LEU A 202 -22.10 3.65 2.41
CA LEU A 202 -21.81 3.60 0.98
C LEU A 202 -23.00 3.04 0.17
N LEU A 203 -23.71 2.05 0.70
CA LEU A 203 -24.89 1.45 0.07
C LEU A 203 -26.11 2.39 0.01
N LYS A 204 -26.09 3.54 0.71
CA LYS A 204 -27.13 4.58 0.54
C LYS A 204 -27.03 5.28 -0.82
N ASP A 205 -25.88 5.21 -1.49
CA ASP A 205 -25.71 5.69 -2.87
C ASP A 205 -26.15 4.60 -3.85
N GLU A 206 -27.17 4.91 -4.67
CA GLU A 206 -27.77 3.95 -5.61
C GLU A 206 -26.75 3.33 -6.58
N LYS A 207 -25.77 4.12 -7.02
CA LYS A 207 -24.73 3.65 -7.95
C LYS A 207 -23.81 2.66 -7.25
N ILE A 208 -23.41 2.93 -6.01
CA ILE A 208 -22.59 1.98 -5.23
C ILE A 208 -23.40 0.73 -4.90
N ALA A 209 -24.65 0.85 -4.46
CA ALA A 209 -25.53 -0.29 -4.17
C ALA A 209 -25.67 -1.23 -5.37
N THR A 210 -25.87 -0.66 -6.56
CA THR A 210 -25.93 -1.43 -7.82
C THR A 210 -24.63 -2.19 -8.08
N ARG A 211 -23.47 -1.53 -7.94
CA ARG A 211 -22.16 -2.17 -8.16
C ARG A 211 -21.83 -3.21 -7.09
N ALA A 212 -22.26 -2.99 -5.85
CA ALA A 212 -22.07 -3.95 -4.77
C ALA A 212 -22.91 -5.22 -4.98
N ALA A 213 -24.15 -5.08 -5.46
CA ALA A 213 -24.99 -6.22 -5.84
C ALA A 213 -24.40 -7.01 -7.02
N GLU A 214 -23.89 -6.31 -8.05
CA GLU A 214 -23.17 -6.94 -9.17
C GLU A 214 -21.92 -7.67 -8.69
N GLN A 215 -21.10 -7.03 -7.86
CA GLN A 215 -19.90 -7.66 -7.27
C GLN A 215 -20.27 -8.92 -6.49
N LYS A 216 -21.29 -8.86 -5.63
CA LYS A 216 -21.75 -10.01 -4.84
C LYS A 216 -22.19 -11.17 -5.74
N LYS A 217 -22.87 -10.87 -6.85
CA LYS A 217 -23.32 -11.86 -7.84
C LYS A 217 -22.15 -12.51 -8.57
N GLU A 218 -21.26 -11.70 -9.14
CA GLU A 218 -20.16 -12.19 -9.99
C GLU A 218 -19.01 -12.82 -9.19
N CYS A 219 -18.84 -12.44 -7.93
CA CYS A 219 -17.84 -12.99 -7.01
C CYS A 219 -18.38 -14.14 -6.13
N LYS A 220 -19.61 -14.61 -6.37
CA LYS A 220 -20.18 -15.74 -5.62
C LYS A 220 -19.41 -17.02 -5.94
N GLY A 221 -18.92 -17.71 -4.90
CA GLY A 221 -18.23 -19.00 -5.03
C GLY A 221 -16.78 -18.92 -5.51
N VAL A 222 -16.20 -17.72 -5.67
CA VAL A 222 -14.76 -17.56 -5.93
C VAL A 222 -14.01 -17.81 -4.62
N SER A 223 -13.28 -18.92 -4.54
CA SER A 223 -12.42 -19.25 -3.40
C SER A 223 -11.05 -18.56 -3.52
N SER A 224 -10.34 -18.41 -2.39
CA SER A 224 -8.96 -17.92 -2.38
C SER A 224 -8.09 -18.71 -3.38
N GLY A 225 -7.42 -18.00 -4.29
CA GLY A 225 -6.55 -18.59 -5.33
C GLY A 225 -7.19 -18.80 -6.71
N GLN A 226 -8.50 -18.56 -6.87
CA GLN A 226 -9.16 -18.62 -8.17
C GLN A 226 -9.29 -17.22 -8.79
N THR A 227 -8.81 -17.04 -10.02
CA THR A 227 -9.01 -15.81 -10.80
C THR A 227 -10.33 -15.89 -11.56
N ASN A 228 -11.20 -14.92 -11.32
CA ASN A 228 -12.47 -14.79 -12.04
C ASN A 228 -12.55 -13.37 -12.61
N ALA A 229 -12.31 -13.25 -13.92
CA ALA A 229 -12.27 -11.97 -14.62
C ALA A 229 -13.57 -11.15 -14.46
N LYS A 230 -14.74 -11.80 -14.31
CA LYS A 230 -16.00 -11.10 -14.06
C LYS A 230 -16.05 -10.52 -12.65
N CYS A 231 -15.62 -11.28 -11.66
CA CYS A 231 -15.49 -10.82 -10.28
C CYS A 231 -14.50 -9.65 -10.19
N GLU A 232 -13.30 -9.78 -10.77
CA GLU A 232 -12.28 -8.72 -10.79
C GLU A 232 -12.81 -7.44 -11.47
N LYS A 233 -13.53 -7.58 -12.58
CA LYS A 233 -14.16 -6.45 -13.26
C LYS A 233 -15.23 -5.80 -12.38
N ALA A 234 -16.04 -6.58 -11.67
CA ALA A 234 -17.07 -6.07 -10.78
C ALA A 234 -16.46 -5.38 -9.54
N GLN A 235 -15.39 -5.92 -8.96
CA GLN A 235 -14.61 -5.29 -7.89
C GLN A 235 -14.03 -3.95 -8.34
N LYS A 236 -13.41 -3.89 -9.53
CA LYS A 236 -12.89 -2.63 -10.11
C LYS A 236 -14.00 -1.61 -10.33
N ALA A 237 -15.16 -2.03 -10.84
CA ALA A 237 -16.30 -1.15 -11.06
C ALA A 237 -16.88 -0.59 -9.75
N LEU A 238 -16.97 -1.42 -8.71
CA LEU A 238 -17.36 -1.01 -7.36
C LEU A 238 -16.36 -0.02 -6.76
N GLY A 239 -15.07 -0.33 -6.80
CA GLY A 239 -14.01 0.56 -6.34
C GLY A 239 -14.06 1.93 -7.03
N LYS A 240 -14.24 1.97 -8.36
CA LYS A 240 -14.39 3.23 -9.12
C LYS A 240 -15.61 4.04 -8.66
N ALA A 241 -16.72 3.37 -8.33
CA ALA A 241 -17.92 4.04 -7.82
C ALA A 241 -17.68 4.67 -6.43
N ILE A 242 -16.96 3.95 -5.55
CA ILE A 242 -16.60 4.42 -4.20
C ILE A 242 -15.63 5.60 -4.29
N VAL A 243 -14.54 5.50 -5.08
CA VAL A 243 -13.60 6.62 -5.28
C VAL A 243 -14.33 7.86 -5.79
N ALA A 244 -15.23 7.69 -6.76
CA ALA A 244 -16.04 8.80 -7.27
C ALA A 244 -16.99 9.38 -6.20
N PHE A 245 -17.46 8.58 -5.23
CA PHE A 245 -18.32 9.02 -4.12
C PHE A 245 -17.51 9.84 -3.10
N VAL A 246 -16.35 9.33 -2.72
CA VAL A 246 -15.44 10.02 -1.79
C VAL A 246 -14.93 11.35 -2.39
N ARG A 247 -14.51 11.35 -3.67
CA ARG A 247 -14.04 12.56 -4.37
C ARG A 247 -15.12 13.64 -4.55
N ARG A 248 -16.40 13.26 -4.65
CA ARG A 248 -17.50 14.24 -4.75
C ARG A 248 -17.96 14.78 -3.39
N GLY A 249 -17.40 14.26 -2.29
CA GLY A 249 -17.76 14.65 -0.93
C GLY A 249 -18.94 13.87 -0.36
N GLY A 250 -19.11 12.62 -0.78
CA GLY A 250 -20.07 11.72 -0.17
C GLY A 250 -19.75 11.49 1.31
N ALA A 251 -20.78 11.44 2.15
CA ALA A 251 -20.62 11.29 3.58
C ALA A 251 -20.25 9.84 3.95
N LEU A 252 -19.17 9.68 4.69
CA LEU A 252 -18.78 8.44 5.35
C LEU A 252 -18.88 8.64 6.87
N PRO A 253 -19.21 7.60 7.64
CA PRO A 253 -19.09 7.68 9.08
C PRO A 253 -17.61 7.91 9.46
N PRO A 254 -17.34 8.53 10.61
CA PRO A 254 -15.98 8.62 11.12
C PRO A 254 -15.40 7.20 11.28
N PRO A 255 -14.11 6.99 11.01
CA PRO A 255 -13.48 5.69 11.24
C PRO A 255 -13.69 5.23 12.69
N PRO A 256 -14.13 3.99 12.93
CA PRO A 256 -14.51 3.54 14.28
C PRO A 256 -13.31 3.35 15.21
N ALA A 257 -12.12 3.11 14.64
CA ALA A 257 -10.86 3.05 15.36
C ALA A 257 -9.84 3.99 14.71
N LEU A 258 -9.12 4.72 15.56
CA LEU A 258 -7.96 5.51 15.16
C LEU A 258 -6.72 4.62 15.34
N PRO A 259 -5.70 4.78 14.47
CA PRO A 259 -4.53 3.91 14.43
C PRO A 259 -3.70 3.96 15.71
#